data_AF-A0A4Q2V829-F1
#
_entry.id   AF-A0A4Q2V829-F1
#
_cell.length_a   1.000
_cell.length_b   1.000
_cell.length_c   1.000
_cell.angle_alpha   90.00
_cell.angle_beta   90.00
_cell.angle_gamma   90.00
#
_symmetry.space_group_name_H-M   'P 1'
#
loop_
_entity.id
_entity.type
_entity.pdbx_description
1 polymer ?
#
loop_
_entity_poly.entity_id
_entity_poly.type
_entity_poly.pdbx_seq_one_letter_code
_entity_poly.pdbx_strand_id
1 'polypeptide(L)'
;MLGSDHKSSNARLLAKARDKYDVKLVPITVRHKDNTDPTWADSLTKLLLFNQTQYSRILCIDSDSILLKSMDELFLLPSIPVAKPRAYWLFPMKEILSTMLMLIEPSEVEFSRIMNEMDAASSTDYDMEIINSLYRNNAMVLPHRRYALLTGEFRSESHAKYLGSEIEPWDPARAYSEAKLVHFSDWPLPKPWLHIDEELRLELQPNCTNTTGGTADCTARIIWNSFYRDFQMKRKVLLQDFSTTYVCFNANKTTGDLQLNWGSFVSGVNRVILNMVPNYQKVSDSYYPSNYATHEVHVDYSLLVNIKYFRYQSCNVTCFNE
;
A
#
# COMPACT_ATOMS: atom_id res chain seq x y z
N MET A 1 17.33 23.85 -10.00
CA MET A 1 16.34 24.48 -10.89
C MET A 1 15.06 23.65 -10.82
N LEU A 2 14.01 24.18 -10.18
CA LEU A 2 12.74 23.49 -9.85
C LEU A 2 11.64 23.78 -10.90
N GLY A 3 11.92 23.53 -12.17
CA GLY A 3 11.23 24.23 -13.27
C GLY A 3 10.01 23.58 -13.93
N SER A 4 9.83 22.25 -13.90
CA SER A 4 8.81 21.60 -14.77
C SER A 4 7.93 20.55 -14.10
N ASP A 5 8.21 20.14 -12.87
CA ASP A 5 7.65 18.90 -12.28
C ASP A 5 6.35 19.06 -11.47
N HIS A 6 5.91 20.30 -11.18
CA HIS A 6 4.70 20.55 -10.40
C HIS A 6 3.38 20.14 -11.11
N LYS A 7 3.46 19.63 -12.35
CA LYS A 7 2.29 19.27 -13.16
C LYS A 7 2.00 17.77 -13.24
N SER A 8 2.91 16.88 -12.84
CA SER A 8 2.63 15.44 -12.88
C SER A 8 1.60 15.06 -11.81
N SER A 9 0.73 14.09 -12.12
CA SER A 9 -0.29 13.60 -11.16
C SER A 9 0.35 13.11 -9.86
N ASN A 10 1.52 12.48 -9.95
CA ASN A 10 2.27 11.99 -8.79
C ASN A 10 2.83 13.14 -7.93
N ALA A 11 3.41 14.19 -8.53
CA ALA A 11 3.89 15.35 -7.77
C ALA A 11 2.74 16.03 -6.99
N ARG A 12 1.55 16.09 -7.58
CA ARG A 12 0.34 16.61 -6.91
C ARG A 12 -0.11 15.74 -5.75
N LEU A 13 -0.07 14.41 -5.90
CA LEU A 13 -0.40 13.47 -4.82
C LEU A 13 0.61 13.57 -3.67
N LEU A 14 1.90 13.74 -3.97
CA LEU A 14 2.95 13.92 -2.98
C LEU A 14 2.81 15.26 -2.23
N ALA A 15 2.51 16.34 -2.95
CA ALA A 15 2.21 17.64 -2.35
C ALA A 15 0.98 17.54 -1.43
N LYS A 16 -0.10 16.90 -1.88
CA LYS A 16 -1.29 16.63 -1.06
C LYS A 16 -0.94 15.79 0.17
N ALA A 17 -0.09 14.77 0.04
CA ALA A 17 0.39 13.96 1.17
C ALA A 17 1.08 14.83 2.23
N ARG A 18 2.05 15.65 1.80
CA ARG A 18 2.80 16.57 2.67
C ARG A 18 1.88 17.61 3.31
N ASP A 19 1.09 18.32 2.52
CA ASP A 19 0.35 19.51 2.94
C ASP A 19 -0.91 19.17 3.74
N LYS A 20 -1.60 18.08 3.40
CA LYS A 20 -2.86 17.68 4.06
C LYS A 20 -2.66 16.72 5.22
N TYR A 21 -1.63 15.88 5.16
CA TYR A 21 -1.43 14.79 6.12
C TYR A 21 -0.09 14.87 6.87
N ASP A 22 0.62 15.99 6.76
CA ASP A 22 1.94 16.23 7.40
C ASP A 22 2.94 15.09 7.13
N VAL A 23 2.87 14.54 5.91
CA VAL A 23 3.77 13.45 5.51
C VAL A 23 5.18 13.99 5.34
N LYS A 24 6.15 13.38 6.03
CA LYS A 24 7.57 13.66 5.79
C LYS A 24 8.01 12.90 4.53
N LEU A 25 8.30 13.65 3.47
CA LEU A 25 8.82 13.10 2.23
C LEU A 25 10.35 12.96 2.32
N VAL A 26 10.87 11.75 2.16
CA VAL A 26 12.32 11.50 2.11
C VAL A 26 12.70 11.04 0.69
N PRO A 27 13.57 11.78 -0.02
CA PRO A 27 14.03 11.38 -1.34
C PRO A 27 14.92 10.14 -1.25
N ILE A 28 14.72 9.20 -2.17
CA ILE A 28 15.54 8.00 -2.31
C ILE A 28 15.94 7.81 -3.77
N THR A 29 17.04 7.10 -3.98
CA THR A 29 17.44 6.64 -5.32
C THR A 29 16.73 5.32 -5.61
N VAL A 30 15.99 5.27 -6.72
CA VAL A 30 15.29 4.06 -7.18
C VAL A 30 16.31 2.97 -7.52
N ARG A 31 16.00 1.74 -7.13
CA ARG A 31 16.76 0.53 -7.49
C ARG A 31 16.04 -0.17 -8.64
N HIS A 32 16.26 0.35 -9.85
CA HIS A 32 15.71 -0.19 -11.08
C HIS A 32 16.51 -1.41 -11.57
N LYS A 33 15.82 -2.40 -12.14
CA LYS A 33 16.42 -3.55 -12.82
C LYS A 33 16.13 -3.50 -14.32
N ASP A 34 17.18 -3.28 -15.11
CA ASP A 34 17.07 -3.26 -16.58
C ASP A 34 16.66 -4.62 -17.16
N ASN A 35 15.91 -4.62 -18.26
CA ASN A 35 15.49 -5.81 -19.01
C ASN A 35 14.71 -6.86 -18.19
N THR A 36 13.94 -6.41 -17.20
CA THR A 36 13.06 -7.26 -16.37
C THR A 36 11.58 -6.92 -16.60
N ASP A 37 10.67 -7.63 -15.93
CA ASP A 37 9.24 -7.30 -15.99
C ASP A 37 9.03 -5.87 -15.43
N PRO A 38 8.49 -4.94 -16.23
CA PRO A 38 8.33 -3.54 -15.82
C PRO A 38 7.40 -3.38 -14.61
N THR A 39 6.58 -4.39 -14.30
CA THR A 39 5.69 -4.40 -13.12
C THR A 39 6.48 -4.45 -11.81
N TRP A 40 7.63 -5.12 -11.80
CA TRP A 40 8.43 -5.36 -10.60
C TRP A 40 9.87 -4.85 -10.69
N ALA A 41 10.25 -4.20 -11.79
CA ALA A 41 11.60 -3.68 -12.02
C ALA A 41 12.12 -2.76 -10.91
N ASP A 42 11.23 -2.02 -10.24
CA ASP A 42 11.58 -1.10 -9.14
C ASP A 42 11.35 -1.70 -7.74
N SER A 43 10.87 -2.94 -7.65
CA SER A 43 10.40 -3.55 -6.40
C SER A 43 11.45 -3.58 -5.30
N LEU A 44 12.74 -3.73 -5.66
CA LEU A 44 13.86 -3.74 -4.71
C LEU A 44 14.05 -2.41 -3.98
N THR A 45 13.53 -1.31 -4.53
CA THR A 45 13.58 0.02 -3.90
C THR A 45 12.95 -0.01 -2.50
N LYS A 46 11.96 -0.88 -2.27
CA LYS A 46 11.32 -1.04 -0.96
C LYS A 46 12.25 -1.53 0.13
N LEU A 47 13.31 -2.23 -0.25
CA LEU A 47 14.24 -2.81 0.70
C LEU A 47 15.15 -1.76 1.35
N LEU A 48 15.21 -0.55 0.78
CA LEU A 48 15.87 0.62 1.40
C LEU A 48 15.23 1.04 2.74
N LEU A 49 14.02 0.55 3.04
CA LEU A 49 13.35 0.76 4.32
C LEU A 49 14.14 0.25 5.52
N PHE A 50 14.98 -0.78 5.34
CA PHE A 50 15.81 -1.32 6.42
C PHE A 50 16.92 -0.37 6.87
N ASN A 51 17.24 0.65 6.06
CA ASN A 51 18.19 1.71 6.43
C ASN A 51 17.54 2.87 7.20
N GLN A 52 16.23 2.86 7.41
CA GLN A 52 15.52 3.95 8.09
C GLN A 52 15.58 3.80 9.63
N THR A 53 16.79 3.75 10.16
CA THR A 53 17.11 3.44 11.58
C THR A 53 16.67 4.53 12.58
N GLN A 54 16.23 5.69 12.09
CA GLN A 54 15.57 6.70 12.92
C GLN A 54 14.19 6.24 13.46
N TYR A 55 13.65 5.15 12.93
CA TYR A 55 12.42 4.51 13.37
C TYR A 55 12.71 3.17 14.03
N SER A 56 12.06 2.92 15.17
CA SER A 56 12.17 1.61 15.83
C SER A 56 11.38 0.55 15.06
N ARG A 57 10.28 0.95 14.41
CA ARG A 57 9.41 0.07 13.63
C ARG A 57 8.81 0.79 12.44
N ILE A 58 8.73 0.06 11.33
CA ILE A 58 8.17 0.53 10.07
C ILE A 58 7.13 -0.46 9.58
N LEU A 59 5.94 0.01 9.25
CA LEU A 59 4.96 -0.78 8.51
C LEU A 59 5.03 -0.39 7.03
N CYS A 60 5.58 -1.29 6.22
CA CYS A 60 5.61 -1.18 4.76
C CYS A 60 4.31 -1.74 4.18
N ILE A 61 3.69 -0.99 3.28
CA ILE A 61 2.48 -1.40 2.55
C ILE A 61 2.73 -1.17 1.05
N ASP A 62 2.40 -2.16 0.23
CA ASP A 62 2.49 -2.02 -1.22
C ASP A 62 1.49 -0.99 -1.77
N SER A 63 1.92 -0.30 -2.82
CA SER A 63 1.24 0.87 -3.38
C SER A 63 -0.09 0.57 -4.07
N ASP A 64 -0.26 -0.67 -4.50
CA ASP A 64 -1.46 -1.31 -5.01
C ASP A 64 -2.27 -1.96 -3.90
N SER A 65 -2.45 -1.23 -2.80
CA SER A 65 -3.31 -1.65 -1.70
C SER A 65 -4.31 -0.57 -1.27
N ILE A 66 -5.38 -1.01 -0.62
CA ILE A 66 -6.36 -0.17 0.07
C ILE A 66 -6.31 -0.47 1.56
N LEU A 67 -6.02 0.55 2.36
CA LEU A 67 -6.19 0.51 3.81
C LEU A 67 -7.66 0.80 4.15
N LEU A 68 -8.36 -0.21 4.69
CA LEU A 68 -9.76 -0.11 5.11
C LEU A 68 -9.90 0.24 6.59
N LYS A 69 -8.97 -0.23 7.44
CA LYS A 69 -9.00 -0.05 8.90
C LYS A 69 -7.59 0.16 9.44
N SER A 70 -7.48 0.75 10.64
CA SER A 70 -6.18 0.85 11.34
C SER A 70 -5.58 -0.54 11.61
N MET A 71 -4.26 -0.62 11.46
CA MET A 71 -3.41 -1.77 11.76
C MET A 71 -2.39 -1.45 12.87
N ASP A 72 -2.68 -0.46 13.72
CA ASP A 72 -1.71 0.05 14.72
C ASP A 72 -1.32 -1.01 15.75
N GLU A 73 -2.17 -2.01 15.98
CA GLU A 73 -1.86 -3.15 16.83
C GLU A 73 -0.62 -3.93 16.38
N LEU A 74 -0.26 -3.90 15.09
CA LEU A 74 0.95 -4.56 14.60
C LEU A 74 2.21 -3.97 15.24
N PHE A 75 2.20 -2.68 15.59
CA PHE A 75 3.33 -2.06 16.30
C PHE A 75 3.50 -2.53 17.74
N LEU A 76 2.54 -3.27 18.29
CA LEU A 76 2.60 -3.84 19.64
C LEU A 76 3.12 -5.28 19.68
N LEU A 77 3.40 -5.89 18.52
CA LEU A 77 3.97 -7.24 18.44
C LEU A 77 5.32 -7.33 19.18
N PRO A 78 5.75 -8.52 19.63
CA PRO A 78 7.12 -8.72 20.14
C PRO A 78 8.20 -8.24 19.15
N SER A 79 9.39 -7.91 19.66
CA SER A 79 10.52 -7.49 18.82
C SER A 79 10.98 -8.62 17.89
N ILE A 80 11.10 -8.28 16.61
CA ILE A 80 11.54 -9.18 15.55
C ILE A 80 11.95 -8.38 14.31
N PRO A 81 12.99 -8.79 13.55
CA PRO A 81 13.42 -8.06 12.36
C PRO A 81 12.32 -7.86 11.33
N VAL A 82 11.51 -8.89 11.07
CA VAL A 82 10.44 -8.86 10.06
C VAL A 82 9.23 -9.66 10.54
N ALA A 83 8.04 -9.08 10.42
CA ALA A 83 6.76 -9.78 10.49
C ALA A 83 5.94 -9.52 9.22
N LYS A 84 5.44 -10.57 8.58
CA LYS A 84 4.72 -10.47 7.30
C LYS A 84 3.73 -11.61 7.07
N PRO A 85 2.65 -11.41 6.28
CA PRO A 85 1.63 -12.43 6.09
C PRO A 85 2.09 -13.54 5.15
N ARG A 86 1.46 -14.71 5.27
CA ARG A 86 1.65 -15.80 4.32
C ARG A 86 1.08 -15.43 2.95
N ALA A 87 1.77 -15.81 1.87
CA ALA A 87 1.21 -15.77 0.52
C ALA A 87 0.25 -16.95 0.34
N TYR A 88 -0.91 -16.89 0.99
CA TYR A 88 -1.83 -18.02 1.15
C TYR A 88 -2.29 -18.62 -0.18
N TRP A 89 -2.37 -17.84 -1.26
CA TRP A 89 -2.77 -18.29 -2.59
C TRP A 89 -1.82 -19.33 -3.19
N LEU A 90 -0.55 -19.33 -2.75
CA LEU A 90 0.48 -20.30 -3.16
C LEU A 90 0.63 -21.48 -2.19
N PHE A 91 0.03 -21.40 -1.01
CA PHE A 91 0.13 -22.45 0.01
C PHE A 91 -0.83 -23.62 -0.30
N PRO A 92 -0.46 -24.89 0.01
CA PRO A 92 0.80 -25.36 0.59
C PRO A 92 1.93 -25.59 -0.44
N MET A 93 1.67 -25.43 -1.73
CA MET A 93 2.63 -25.77 -2.79
C MET A 93 3.94 -24.98 -2.71
N LYS A 94 3.86 -23.69 -2.34
CA LYS A 94 5.02 -22.82 -2.14
C LYS A 94 4.82 -22.04 -0.85
N GLU A 95 5.54 -22.43 0.20
CA GLU A 95 5.43 -21.80 1.53
C GLU A 95 6.25 -20.51 1.60
N ILE A 96 5.83 -19.49 0.85
CA ILE A 96 6.45 -18.17 0.90
C ILE A 96 5.56 -17.18 1.63
N LEU A 97 6.21 -16.12 2.13
CA LEU A 97 5.57 -15.03 2.82
C LEU A 97 5.53 -13.81 1.90
N SER A 98 4.38 -13.13 1.86
CA SER A 98 4.15 -11.98 1.00
C SER A 98 4.86 -10.72 1.51
N THR A 99 5.37 -9.90 0.61
CA THR A 99 5.95 -8.58 0.89
C THR A 99 4.93 -7.44 0.75
N MET A 100 3.64 -7.73 0.48
CA MET A 100 2.59 -6.70 0.37
C MET A 100 2.41 -5.88 1.65
N LEU A 101 2.74 -6.49 2.79
CA LEU A 101 2.71 -5.93 4.12
C LEU A 101 3.91 -6.45 4.90
N MET A 102 4.74 -5.57 5.42
CA MET A 102 5.87 -5.95 6.26
C MET A 102 5.97 -5.00 7.45
N LEU A 103 5.96 -5.53 8.66
CA LEU A 103 6.46 -4.83 9.84
C LEU A 103 7.96 -5.11 9.95
N ILE A 104 8.76 -4.06 9.97
CA ILE A 104 10.22 -4.12 9.93
C ILE A 104 10.77 -3.44 11.19
N GLU A 105 11.80 -4.05 11.79
CA GLU A 105 12.70 -3.39 12.76
C GLU A 105 14.01 -3.02 12.04
N PRO A 106 14.15 -1.76 11.57
CA PRO A 106 15.30 -1.34 10.78
C PRO A 106 16.60 -1.41 11.60
N SER A 107 17.68 -1.90 10.99
CA SER A 107 19.01 -1.86 11.58
C SER A 107 20.07 -1.90 10.51
N GLU A 108 21.26 -1.35 10.82
CA GLU A 108 22.41 -1.39 9.91
C GLU A 108 22.79 -2.84 9.54
N VAL A 109 22.72 -3.76 10.51
CA VAL A 109 23.02 -5.19 10.30
C VAL A 109 22.07 -5.82 9.30
N GLU A 110 20.76 -5.64 9.48
CA GLU A 110 19.76 -6.21 8.57
C GLU A 110 19.81 -5.55 7.20
N PHE A 111 20.07 -4.24 7.14
CA PHE A 111 20.26 -3.53 5.87
C PHE A 111 21.47 -4.07 5.10
N SER A 112 22.61 -4.32 5.75
CA SER A 112 23.77 -4.93 5.09
C SER A 112 23.47 -6.34 4.55
N ARG A 113 22.73 -7.17 5.31
CA ARG A 113 22.33 -8.51 4.85
C ARG A 113 21.45 -8.44 3.59
N ILE A 114 20.51 -7.50 3.58
CA ILE A 114 19.62 -7.25 2.44
C ILE A 114 20.39 -6.75 1.22
N MET A 115 21.30 -5.80 1.40
CA MET A 115 22.13 -5.30 0.30
C MET A 115 22.99 -6.40 -0.32
N ASN A 116 23.60 -7.27 0.50
CA ASN A 116 24.37 -8.41 0.00
C ASN A 116 23.52 -9.37 -0.83
N GLU A 117 22.28 -9.65 -0.39
CA GLU A 117 21.36 -10.53 -1.13
C GLU A 117 20.87 -9.86 -2.43
N MET A 118 20.62 -8.55 -2.39
CA MET A 118 20.27 -7.75 -3.58
C MET A 118 21.40 -7.71 -4.61
N ASP A 119 22.65 -7.57 -4.18
CA ASP A 119 23.82 -7.56 -5.07
C ASP A 119 24.07 -8.94 -5.72
N ALA A 120 23.64 -10.02 -5.05
CA ALA A 120 23.67 -11.39 -5.57
C ALA A 120 22.43 -11.79 -6.39
N ALA A 121 21.42 -10.93 -6.46
CA ALA A 121 20.12 -11.23 -7.08
C ALA A 121 20.22 -11.48 -8.60
N SER A 122 19.54 -12.52 -9.08
CA SER A 122 19.37 -12.75 -10.52
C SER A 122 18.40 -11.76 -11.15
N SER A 123 18.29 -11.70 -12.48
CA SER A 123 17.35 -10.81 -13.18
C SER A 123 15.88 -11.10 -12.83
N THR A 124 15.55 -12.33 -12.46
CA THR A 124 14.19 -12.75 -12.09
C THR A 124 13.86 -12.57 -10.62
N ASP A 125 14.84 -12.22 -9.78
CA ASP A 125 14.62 -12.04 -8.34
C ASP A 125 14.10 -10.64 -8.02
N TYR A 126 12.92 -10.56 -7.45
CA TYR A 126 12.32 -9.31 -6.99
C TYR A 126 12.31 -9.28 -5.46
N ASP A 127 11.65 -8.29 -4.88
CA ASP A 127 11.60 -8.10 -3.43
C ASP A 127 11.13 -9.35 -2.67
N MET A 128 10.19 -10.10 -3.25
CA MET A 128 9.70 -11.36 -2.69
C MET A 128 10.79 -12.42 -2.55
N GLU A 129 11.61 -12.63 -3.59
CA GLU A 129 12.70 -13.60 -3.59
C GLU A 129 13.76 -13.24 -2.54
N ILE A 130 14.21 -11.99 -2.53
CA ILE A 130 15.23 -11.49 -1.59
C ILE A 130 14.77 -11.64 -0.14
N ILE A 131 13.57 -11.14 0.19
CA ILE A 131 13.07 -11.23 1.57
C ILE A 131 12.79 -12.68 1.98
N ASN A 132 12.31 -13.54 1.08
CA ASN A 132 12.08 -14.95 1.45
C ASN A 132 13.40 -15.74 1.59
N SER A 133 14.44 -15.42 0.83
CA SER A 133 15.78 -16.00 1.02
C SER A 133 16.28 -15.76 2.46
N LEU A 134 16.12 -14.53 2.95
CA LEU A 134 16.62 -14.12 4.27
C LEU A 134 15.69 -14.49 5.43
N TYR A 135 14.37 -14.42 5.22
CA TYR A 135 13.40 -14.38 6.33
C TYR A 135 12.31 -15.44 6.34
N ARG A 136 12.22 -16.32 5.33
CA ARG A 136 11.13 -17.31 5.23
C ARG A 136 10.98 -18.17 6.49
N ASN A 137 12.09 -18.52 7.14
CA ASN A 137 12.11 -19.47 8.27
C ASN A 137 12.22 -18.80 9.66
N ASN A 138 12.41 -17.48 9.73
CA ASN A 138 12.65 -16.78 11.00
C ASN A 138 11.78 -15.51 11.19
N ALA A 139 11.00 -15.12 10.19
CA ALA A 139 10.02 -14.05 10.34
C ALA A 139 8.83 -14.49 11.19
N MET A 140 8.18 -13.52 11.83
CA MET A 140 6.87 -13.73 12.43
C MET A 140 5.82 -13.76 11.33
N VAL A 141 5.06 -14.85 11.27
CA VAL A 141 3.99 -15.00 10.28
C VAL A 141 2.74 -14.30 10.78
N LEU A 142 2.35 -13.21 10.10
CA LEU A 142 1.07 -12.56 10.36
C LEU A 142 -0.08 -13.41 9.78
N PRO A 143 -1.26 -13.45 10.42
CA PRO A 143 -2.43 -14.05 9.79
C PRO A 143 -2.75 -13.30 8.50
N HIS A 144 -2.94 -14.00 7.38
CA HIS A 144 -3.29 -13.34 6.12
C HIS A 144 -4.74 -12.84 6.13
N ARG A 145 -5.63 -13.54 6.85
CA ARG A 145 -7.00 -13.05 7.08
C ARG A 145 -6.92 -11.68 7.75
N ARG A 146 -7.68 -10.73 7.22
CA ARG A 146 -7.67 -9.29 7.56
C ARG A 146 -6.49 -8.49 7.02
N TYR A 147 -5.27 -9.02 6.98
CA TYR A 147 -4.07 -8.25 6.64
C TYR A 147 -3.57 -8.40 5.20
N ALA A 148 -4.11 -9.35 4.43
CA ALA A 148 -3.67 -9.65 3.08
C ALA A 148 -4.84 -10.20 2.23
N LEU A 149 -5.96 -9.48 2.14
CA LEU A 149 -7.06 -9.89 1.25
C LEU A 149 -6.73 -9.50 -0.20
N LEU A 150 -6.62 -10.47 -1.10
CA LEU A 150 -6.50 -10.17 -2.53
C LEU A 150 -7.87 -9.80 -3.11
N THR A 151 -7.92 -8.79 -3.96
CA THR A 151 -9.13 -8.50 -4.77
C THR A 151 -9.54 -9.69 -5.64
N GLY A 152 -8.57 -10.47 -6.13
CA GLY A 152 -8.80 -11.72 -6.86
C GLY A 152 -9.59 -12.77 -6.08
N GLU A 153 -9.64 -12.72 -4.75
CA GLU A 153 -10.52 -13.61 -3.96
C GLU A 153 -11.99 -13.45 -4.33
N PHE A 154 -12.43 -12.24 -4.68
CA PHE A 154 -13.83 -12.02 -5.04
C PHE A 154 -14.19 -12.62 -6.40
N ARG A 155 -13.18 -12.92 -7.22
CA ARG A 155 -13.33 -13.58 -8.53
C ARG A 155 -13.05 -15.09 -8.49
N SER A 156 -12.41 -15.57 -7.42
CA SER A 156 -12.07 -16.99 -7.29
C SER A 156 -13.34 -17.84 -7.14
N GLU A 157 -13.28 -19.07 -7.63
CA GLU A 157 -14.32 -20.09 -7.39
C GLU A 157 -14.09 -20.85 -6.08
N SER A 158 -12.86 -20.81 -5.56
CA SER A 158 -12.47 -21.46 -4.30
C SER A 158 -11.79 -20.47 -3.37
N HIS A 159 -12.25 -20.43 -2.12
CA HIS A 159 -11.77 -19.49 -1.10
C HIS A 159 -11.10 -20.20 0.08
N ALA A 160 -10.97 -21.52 0.02
CA ALA A 160 -10.51 -22.32 1.16
C ALA A 160 -9.10 -21.93 1.63
N LYS A 161 -8.22 -21.54 0.71
CA LYS A 161 -6.88 -21.02 1.05
C LYS A 161 -6.94 -19.71 1.84
N TYR A 162 -7.81 -18.78 1.45
CA TYR A 162 -8.00 -17.52 2.18
C TYR A 162 -8.66 -17.76 3.53
N LEU A 163 -9.70 -18.59 3.56
CA LEU A 163 -10.44 -18.91 4.79
C LEU A 163 -9.62 -19.77 5.76
N GLY A 164 -8.67 -20.55 5.25
CA GLY A 164 -7.96 -21.59 6.00
C GLY A 164 -8.89 -22.76 6.38
N SER A 165 -10.00 -22.92 5.68
CA SER A 165 -11.05 -23.89 5.96
C SER A 165 -11.82 -24.24 4.70
N GLU A 166 -12.06 -25.53 4.49
CA GLU A 166 -12.94 -26.06 3.42
C GLU A 166 -14.43 -26.04 3.82
N ILE A 167 -14.73 -25.79 5.11
CA ILE A 167 -16.08 -25.89 5.67
C ILE A 167 -16.73 -24.52 5.80
N GLU A 168 -15.93 -23.49 6.05
CA GLU A 168 -16.44 -22.13 6.21
C GLU A 168 -16.96 -21.61 4.86
N PRO A 169 -18.23 -21.20 4.75
CA PRO A 169 -18.75 -20.66 3.51
C PRO A 169 -18.14 -19.28 3.24
N TRP A 170 -17.85 -19.03 1.96
CA TRP A 170 -17.45 -17.72 1.49
C TRP A 170 -18.61 -16.73 1.61
N ASP A 171 -18.33 -15.61 2.28
CA ASP A 171 -19.23 -14.47 2.39
C ASP A 171 -18.43 -13.21 1.99
N PRO A 172 -18.69 -12.65 0.80
CA PRO A 172 -17.95 -11.49 0.31
C PRO A 172 -18.09 -10.26 1.22
N ALA A 173 -19.29 -10.05 1.81
CA ALA A 173 -19.54 -8.92 2.69
C ALA A 173 -18.78 -9.07 4.01
N ARG A 174 -18.76 -10.28 4.57
CA ARG A 174 -17.99 -10.58 5.79
C ARG A 174 -16.49 -10.43 5.53
N ALA A 175 -15.96 -10.99 4.45
CA ALA A 175 -14.56 -10.86 4.09
C ALA A 175 -14.14 -9.38 3.92
N TYR A 176 -14.94 -8.59 3.21
CA TYR A 176 -14.75 -7.14 3.09
C TYR A 176 -14.80 -6.42 4.45
N SER A 177 -15.78 -6.76 5.28
CA SER A 177 -15.95 -6.13 6.60
C SER A 177 -14.82 -6.47 7.56
N GLU A 178 -14.22 -7.65 7.47
CA GLU A 178 -13.12 -8.08 8.33
C GLU A 178 -11.77 -7.54 7.86
N ALA A 179 -11.63 -7.27 6.55
CA ALA A 179 -10.41 -6.78 5.94
C ALA A 179 -9.95 -5.44 6.54
N LYS A 180 -8.64 -5.37 6.81
CA LYS A 180 -7.91 -4.15 7.13
C LYS A 180 -7.10 -3.66 5.94
N LEU A 181 -6.55 -4.60 5.17
CA LEU A 181 -5.80 -4.32 3.95
C LEU A 181 -6.34 -5.19 2.80
N VAL A 182 -6.54 -4.56 1.65
CA VAL A 182 -6.89 -5.21 0.39
C VAL A 182 -5.78 -4.93 -0.62
N HIS A 183 -5.28 -5.95 -1.32
CA HIS A 183 -4.20 -5.84 -2.31
C HIS A 183 -4.72 -6.19 -3.71
N PHE A 184 -4.39 -5.37 -4.72
CA PHE A 184 -4.90 -5.54 -6.08
C PHE A 184 -4.13 -6.64 -6.84
N SER A 185 -4.80 -7.77 -7.10
CA SER A 185 -4.24 -8.93 -7.80
C SER A 185 -5.29 -9.58 -8.72
N ASP A 186 -5.50 -8.97 -9.90
CA ASP A 186 -6.61 -9.30 -10.81
C ASP A 186 -6.16 -9.51 -12.27
N TRP A 187 -4.91 -9.93 -12.50
CA TRP A 187 -4.43 -10.20 -13.85
C TRP A 187 -5.48 -10.99 -14.67
N PRO A 188 -5.76 -10.61 -15.94
CA PRO A 188 -5.05 -9.60 -16.76
C PRO A 188 -5.56 -8.16 -16.59
N LEU A 189 -6.47 -7.89 -15.64
CA LEU A 189 -6.91 -6.52 -15.39
C LEU A 189 -5.75 -5.66 -14.85
N PRO A 190 -5.52 -4.46 -15.41
CA PRO A 190 -4.38 -3.64 -15.00
C PRO A 190 -4.57 -3.07 -13.59
N LYS A 191 -3.47 -2.54 -13.04
CA LYS A 191 -3.47 -1.88 -11.73
C LYS A 191 -4.44 -0.70 -11.72
N PRO A 192 -5.07 -0.38 -10.57
CA PRO A 192 -6.22 0.53 -10.51
C PRO A 192 -5.94 1.99 -10.88
N TRP A 193 -4.66 2.41 -10.93
CA TRP A 193 -4.26 3.75 -11.39
C TRP A 193 -4.05 3.85 -12.90
N LEU A 194 -4.02 2.73 -13.61
CA LEU A 194 -3.96 2.70 -15.08
C LEU A 194 -5.37 2.83 -15.66
N HIS A 195 -5.42 3.09 -16.97
CA HIS A 195 -6.65 2.95 -17.73
C HIS A 195 -7.13 1.50 -17.66
N ILE A 196 -8.41 1.32 -17.36
CA ILE A 196 -9.07 0.02 -17.33
C ILE A 196 -10.05 0.02 -18.49
N ASP A 197 -9.86 -0.95 -19.39
CA ASP A 197 -10.81 -1.19 -20.47
C ASP A 197 -12.13 -1.72 -19.88
N GLU A 198 -13.24 -1.13 -20.32
CA GLU A 198 -14.55 -1.37 -19.74
C GLU A 198 -15.10 -2.76 -20.14
N GLU A 199 -14.79 -3.23 -21.35
CA GLU A 199 -15.19 -4.56 -21.81
C GLU A 199 -14.46 -5.63 -20.99
N LEU A 200 -13.15 -5.48 -20.82
CA LEU A 200 -12.33 -6.36 -19.96
C LEU A 200 -12.80 -6.33 -18.51
N ARG A 201 -13.16 -5.15 -17.97
CA ARG A 201 -13.70 -5.05 -16.60
C ARG A 201 -15.03 -5.79 -16.46
N LEU A 202 -15.92 -5.65 -17.44
CA LEU A 202 -17.24 -6.32 -17.44
C LEU A 202 -17.11 -7.83 -17.60
N GLU A 203 -16.12 -8.30 -18.35
CA GLU A 203 -15.77 -9.71 -18.52
C GLU A 203 -15.22 -10.31 -17.22
N LEU A 204 -14.29 -9.61 -16.56
CA LEU A 204 -13.55 -10.16 -15.42
C LEU A 204 -14.22 -9.96 -14.05
N GLN A 205 -15.20 -9.06 -13.94
CA GLN A 205 -15.91 -8.85 -12.67
C GLN A 205 -16.62 -10.15 -12.20
N PRO A 206 -16.76 -10.36 -10.88
CA PRO A 206 -17.44 -11.54 -10.36
C PRO A 206 -18.86 -11.72 -10.92
N ASN A 207 -19.30 -12.96 -11.13
CA ASN A 207 -20.68 -13.25 -11.52
C ASN A 207 -21.65 -13.05 -10.34
N CYS A 208 -22.89 -12.66 -10.65
CA CYS A 208 -23.95 -12.71 -9.63
C CYS A 208 -24.43 -14.16 -9.50
N THR A 209 -24.65 -14.62 -8.27
CA THR A 209 -25.11 -15.98 -7.99
C THR A 209 -26.62 -15.98 -7.76
N ASN A 210 -27.33 -17.00 -8.23
CA ASN A 210 -28.77 -17.12 -7.97
C ASN A 210 -28.99 -17.63 -6.55
N THR A 211 -29.77 -16.90 -5.76
CA THR A 211 -30.21 -17.40 -4.45
C THR A 211 -31.45 -18.28 -4.60
N THR A 212 -31.71 -19.12 -3.60
CA THR A 212 -32.88 -20.02 -3.55
C THR A 212 -34.23 -19.30 -3.64
N GLY A 213 -34.27 -17.98 -3.40
CA GLY A 213 -35.46 -17.13 -3.52
C GLY A 213 -35.65 -16.47 -4.90
N GLY A 214 -34.82 -16.80 -5.90
CA GLY A 214 -34.90 -16.21 -7.25
C GLY A 214 -34.30 -14.81 -7.38
N THR A 215 -33.80 -14.22 -6.29
CA THR A 215 -33.03 -12.96 -6.32
C THR A 215 -31.55 -13.24 -6.62
N ALA A 216 -30.94 -12.46 -7.50
CA ALA A 216 -29.51 -12.57 -7.77
C ALA A 216 -28.70 -11.88 -6.65
N ASP A 217 -27.73 -12.58 -6.07
CA ASP A 217 -26.74 -12.01 -5.17
C ASP A 217 -25.53 -11.53 -5.99
N CYS A 218 -25.38 -10.21 -6.06
CA CYS A 218 -24.28 -9.53 -6.74
C CYS A 218 -23.25 -8.94 -5.76
N THR A 219 -23.27 -9.34 -4.47
CA THR A 219 -22.47 -8.71 -3.42
C THR A 219 -20.98 -8.69 -3.75
N ALA A 220 -20.42 -9.81 -4.23
CA ALA A 220 -19.03 -9.88 -4.66
C ALA A 220 -18.71 -8.91 -5.81
N ARG A 221 -19.59 -8.83 -6.83
CA ARG A 221 -19.45 -7.91 -7.97
C ARG A 221 -19.48 -6.44 -7.53
N ILE A 222 -20.41 -6.10 -6.64
CA ILE A 222 -20.56 -4.73 -6.13
C ILE A 222 -19.31 -4.32 -5.34
N ILE A 223 -18.85 -5.18 -4.42
CA ILE A 223 -17.66 -4.92 -3.61
C ILE A 223 -16.41 -4.83 -4.49
N TRP A 224 -16.19 -5.80 -5.38
CA TRP A 224 -15.01 -5.83 -6.24
C TRP A 224 -14.89 -4.57 -7.12
N ASN A 225 -16.00 -4.14 -7.75
CA ASN A 225 -16.01 -2.89 -8.53
C ASN A 225 -15.81 -1.64 -7.66
N SER A 226 -16.27 -1.67 -6.41
CA SER A 226 -16.06 -0.56 -5.48
C SER A 226 -14.58 -0.35 -5.16
N PHE A 227 -13.76 -1.40 -5.06
CA PHE A 227 -12.32 -1.26 -4.81
C PHE A 227 -11.63 -0.38 -5.87
N TYR A 228 -11.88 -0.67 -7.15
CA TYR A 228 -11.32 0.08 -8.28
C TYR A 228 -11.81 1.52 -8.32
N ARG A 229 -13.13 1.69 -8.25
CA ARG A 229 -13.77 3.01 -8.29
C ARG A 229 -13.27 3.89 -7.14
N ASP A 230 -13.28 3.36 -5.92
CA ASP A 230 -12.93 4.13 -4.72
C ASP A 230 -11.43 4.44 -4.67
N PHE A 231 -10.56 3.53 -5.14
CA PHE A 231 -9.13 3.79 -5.29
C PHE A 231 -8.87 4.93 -6.28
N GLN A 232 -9.50 4.90 -7.46
CA GLN A 232 -9.38 5.96 -8.46
C GLN A 232 -9.92 7.29 -7.94
N MET A 233 -11.08 7.30 -7.26
CA MET A 233 -11.65 8.51 -6.68
C MET A 233 -10.74 9.15 -5.63
N LYS A 234 -10.12 8.36 -4.74
CA LYS A 234 -9.18 8.86 -3.73
C LYS A 234 -7.91 9.49 -4.33
N ARG A 235 -7.50 9.05 -5.53
CA ARG A 235 -6.33 9.57 -6.25
C ARG A 235 -6.62 10.76 -7.16
N LYS A 236 -7.89 11.13 -7.36
CA LYS A 236 -8.21 12.39 -8.05
C LYS A 236 -7.74 13.55 -7.18
N VAL A 237 -6.81 14.35 -7.72
CA VAL A 237 -6.41 15.61 -7.10
C VAL A 237 -7.24 16.72 -7.73
N LEU A 238 -8.19 17.27 -6.98
CA LEU A 238 -9.03 18.38 -7.44
C LEU A 238 -8.33 19.72 -7.17
N LEU A 239 -8.56 20.73 -8.01
CA LEU A 239 -7.98 22.08 -7.80
C LEU A 239 -8.35 22.68 -6.44
N GLN A 240 -9.50 22.31 -5.89
CA GLN A 240 -9.97 22.72 -4.56
C GLN A 240 -9.11 22.15 -3.40
N ASP A 241 -8.41 21.03 -3.62
CA ASP A 241 -7.51 20.47 -2.59
C ASP A 241 -6.27 21.37 -2.35
N PHE A 242 -5.97 22.30 -3.27
CA PHE A 242 -4.83 23.22 -3.16
C PHE A 242 -5.20 24.65 -2.74
N SER A 243 -6.49 24.99 -2.67
CA SER A 243 -6.95 26.37 -2.41
C SER A 243 -7.30 26.67 -0.96
N THR A 244 -6.90 25.81 -0.01
CA THR A 244 -7.19 26.05 1.42
C THR A 244 -6.09 26.91 2.03
N THR A 245 -6.25 28.23 1.96
CA THR A 245 -5.39 29.17 2.69
C THR A 245 -5.77 29.10 4.17
N TYR A 246 -4.95 28.47 5.00
CA TYR A 246 -5.14 28.54 6.45
C TYR A 246 -4.64 29.89 6.95
N VAL A 247 -5.53 30.72 7.48
CA VAL A 247 -5.16 31.88 8.30
C VAL A 247 -4.99 31.37 9.73
N CYS A 248 -3.75 31.23 10.18
CA CYS A 248 -3.44 30.85 11.56
C CYS A 248 -3.34 32.10 12.43
N PHE A 249 -4.16 32.21 13.47
CA PHE A 249 -3.95 33.17 14.55
C PHE A 249 -3.06 32.56 15.63
N ASN A 250 -2.06 33.34 16.07
CA ASN A 250 -1.11 32.92 17.10
C ASN A 250 -1.70 33.25 18.49
N ALA A 251 -2.21 32.25 19.20
CA ALA A 251 -2.72 32.44 20.56
C ALA A 251 -1.57 32.28 21.57
N ASN A 252 -1.10 33.40 22.14
CA ASN A 252 -0.17 33.42 23.26
C ASN A 252 -0.92 33.74 24.57
N LYS A 253 -0.72 32.90 25.60
CA LYS A 253 -1.06 33.07 27.05
C LYS A 253 -2.57 33.07 27.38
N THR A 254 -3.12 32.44 28.45
CA THR A 254 -2.61 32.11 29.80
C THR A 254 -3.58 31.14 30.52
N THR A 255 -3.03 30.25 31.38
CA THR A 255 -3.55 29.67 32.66
C THR A 255 -4.94 29.02 32.78
N GLY A 256 -4.96 27.79 33.30
CA GLY A 256 -6.10 27.19 34.02
C GLY A 256 -6.05 25.66 34.08
N ASP A 257 -5.85 25.10 35.27
CA ASP A 257 -5.71 23.67 35.55
C ASP A 257 -6.89 22.81 35.07
N LEU A 258 -6.56 21.69 34.42
CA LEU A 258 -7.44 20.53 34.25
C LEU A 258 -6.57 19.27 34.36
N GLN A 259 -6.50 18.72 35.58
CA GLN A 259 -6.00 17.38 35.79
C GLN A 259 -7.00 16.37 35.22
N LEU A 260 -6.59 15.67 34.16
CA LEU A 260 -7.15 14.38 33.78
C LEU A 260 -6.05 13.34 33.95
N ASN A 261 -6.31 12.36 34.82
CA ASN A 261 -5.42 11.25 35.12
C ASN A 261 -5.07 10.49 33.83
N TRP A 262 -3.82 10.65 33.36
CA TRP A 262 -3.23 9.80 32.35
C TRP A 262 -2.62 8.58 33.05
N GLY A 263 -3.19 7.41 32.81
CA GLY A 263 -2.43 6.17 32.89
C GLY A 263 -1.20 6.33 31.99
N SER A 264 -0.02 6.13 32.58
CA SER A 264 1.31 6.34 32.00
C SER A 264 1.43 5.84 30.55
N PHE A 265 1.44 6.77 29.60
CA PHE A 265 1.93 6.51 28.24
C PHE A 265 3.46 6.57 28.28
N VAL A 266 4.11 5.48 27.90
CA VAL A 266 5.57 5.43 27.74
C VAL A 266 5.94 6.34 26.56
N SER A 267 6.55 7.47 26.87
CA SER A 267 7.26 8.31 25.90
C SER A 267 8.44 7.53 25.32
N GLY A 268 8.53 7.36 24.00
CA GLY A 268 9.81 6.94 23.39
C GLY A 268 9.84 6.15 22.09
N VAL A 269 8.72 5.84 21.42
CA VAL A 269 8.78 5.00 20.19
C VAL A 269 8.30 5.75 18.95
N ASN A 270 9.24 6.11 18.08
CA ASN A 270 8.95 6.67 16.74
C ASN A 270 8.40 5.56 15.83
N ARG A 271 7.15 5.70 15.36
CA ARG A 271 6.42 4.73 14.51
C ARG A 271 5.97 5.40 13.20
N VAL A 272 6.06 4.68 12.08
CA VAL A 272 5.69 5.21 10.75
C VAL A 272 5.10 4.12 9.85
N ILE A 273 4.05 4.48 9.10
CA ILE A 273 3.58 3.73 7.94
C ILE A 273 4.22 4.34 6.69
N LEU A 274 4.93 3.52 5.92
CA LEU A 274 5.57 3.92 4.66
C LEU A 274 4.81 3.27 3.51
N ASN A 275 4.26 4.12 2.62
CA ASN A 275 3.66 3.71 1.37
C ASN A 275 4.59 4.14 0.23
N MET A 276 4.97 3.23 -0.65
CA MET A 276 5.73 3.61 -1.84
C MET A 276 4.79 4.14 -2.90
N VAL A 277 5.21 5.16 -3.64
CA VAL A 277 4.46 5.61 -4.82
C VAL A 277 4.96 4.80 -6.01
N PRO A 278 4.08 4.21 -6.84
CA PRO A 278 4.53 3.53 -8.04
C PRO A 278 5.07 4.59 -9.02
N ASN A 279 6.30 4.39 -9.49
CA ASN A 279 6.79 5.05 -10.69
C ASN A 279 6.50 4.19 -11.92
N TYR A 280 6.27 4.89 -13.02
CA TYR A 280 6.04 4.45 -14.39
C TYR A 280 5.97 2.93 -14.65
N GLN A 281 4.76 2.45 -14.98
CA GLN A 281 4.62 1.28 -15.86
C GLN A 281 4.86 1.76 -17.29
N LYS A 282 5.99 1.38 -17.89
CA LYS A 282 6.19 1.52 -19.33
C LYS A 282 5.29 0.48 -20.01
N VAL A 283 4.19 0.91 -20.59
CA VAL A 283 3.44 0.08 -21.54
C VAL A 283 4.38 -0.09 -22.73
N SER A 284 4.87 -1.31 -22.97
CA SER A 284 5.59 -1.59 -24.19
C SER A 284 4.58 -1.52 -25.35
N ASP A 285 4.60 -0.40 -26.07
CA ASP A 285 3.99 -0.27 -27.39
C ASP A 285 4.70 -1.22 -28.34
N SER A 286 4.27 -2.48 -28.38
CA SER A 286 4.63 -3.40 -29.44
C SER A 286 3.39 -3.75 -30.27
N TYR A 287 2.65 -2.74 -30.75
CA TYR A 287 1.78 -2.91 -31.92
C TYR A 287 1.29 -1.61 -32.61
N TYR A 288 2.14 -0.61 -32.88
CA TYR A 288 1.84 0.37 -33.95
C TYR A 288 3.14 0.91 -34.58
N PRO A 289 3.21 1.11 -35.92
CA PRO A 289 4.43 1.46 -36.60
C PRO A 289 4.80 2.95 -36.43
N SER A 290 6.11 3.16 -36.32
CA SER A 290 6.91 4.38 -36.28
C SER A 290 6.30 5.67 -36.86
N ASN A 291 6.45 6.77 -36.12
CA ASN A 291 7.29 7.92 -36.50
C ASN A 291 7.05 9.04 -35.50
N TYR A 292 8.04 9.36 -34.66
CA TYR A 292 8.44 10.70 -34.19
C TYR A 292 9.47 10.50 -33.07
N ALA A 293 10.71 10.91 -33.34
CA ALA A 293 11.75 10.93 -32.33
C ALA A 293 11.38 11.92 -31.22
N THR A 294 11.30 11.45 -29.99
CA THR A 294 11.29 12.30 -28.81
C THR A 294 12.48 11.91 -27.93
N HIS A 295 13.37 12.88 -27.72
CA HIS A 295 14.40 12.79 -26.69
C HIS A 295 13.69 12.90 -25.34
N GLU A 296 13.61 11.81 -24.59
CA GLU A 296 13.13 11.84 -23.20
C GLU A 296 14.29 12.09 -22.25
N VAL A 297 14.17 13.18 -21.50
CA VAL A 297 15.05 13.52 -20.38
C VAL A 297 14.57 12.72 -19.17
N HIS A 298 15.41 11.79 -18.71
CA HIS A 298 15.18 10.99 -17.49
C HIS A 298 15.23 11.88 -16.25
N VAL A 299 14.18 11.84 -15.41
CA VAL A 299 14.23 12.33 -14.03
C VAL A 299 13.42 11.40 -13.12
N ASP A 300 14.14 10.63 -12.29
CA ASP A 300 13.60 9.68 -11.30
C ASP A 300 13.30 10.37 -9.97
N TYR A 301 12.07 10.24 -9.46
CA TYR A 301 11.78 10.48 -8.05
C TYR A 301 10.76 9.48 -7.51
N SER A 302 11.15 8.69 -6.51
CA SER A 302 10.23 7.96 -5.64
C SER A 302 10.51 8.40 -4.21
N LEU A 303 9.48 8.75 -3.44
CA LEU A 303 9.61 9.28 -2.08
C LEU A 303 9.10 8.25 -1.07
N LEU A 304 9.81 8.12 0.05
CA LEU A 304 9.30 7.46 1.24
C LEU A 304 8.22 8.37 1.87
N VAL A 305 6.96 7.94 1.79
CA VAL A 305 5.81 8.68 2.35
C VAL A 305 5.68 8.33 3.83
N ASN A 306 6.27 9.15 4.69
CA ASN A 306 6.24 8.98 6.14
C ASN A 306 4.92 9.50 6.74
N ILE A 307 3.97 8.61 7.04
CA ILE A 307 2.71 9.02 7.68
C ILE A 307 2.90 9.08 9.19
N LYS A 308 2.89 10.30 9.76
CA LYS A 308 2.88 10.53 11.21
C LYS A 308 1.44 10.52 11.71
N TYR A 309 0.94 9.33 12.07
CA TYR A 309 -0.35 9.07 12.74
C TYR A 309 -1.63 9.62 12.07
N PHE A 310 -2.55 8.72 11.69
CA PHE A 310 -3.95 9.07 11.52
C PHE A 310 -4.55 9.42 12.91
N ARG A 311 -4.71 10.71 13.22
CA ARG A 311 -5.72 11.11 14.20
C ARG A 311 -7.08 10.84 13.55
N TYR A 312 -7.78 9.79 14.00
CA TYR A 312 -9.23 9.80 13.94
C TYR A 312 -9.70 10.91 14.89
N GLN A 313 -9.79 12.14 14.38
CA GLN A 313 -10.55 13.16 15.06
C GLN A 313 -12.02 12.82 14.85
N SER A 314 -12.66 12.31 15.89
CA SER A 314 -14.07 12.59 16.09
C SER A 314 -14.22 14.13 16.09
N CYS A 315 -14.77 14.67 15.00
CA CYS A 315 -15.03 16.10 14.89
C CYS A 315 -16.02 16.53 15.97
N ASN A 316 -15.49 17.11 17.05
CA ASN A 316 -16.20 18.06 17.90
C ASN A 316 -15.36 19.35 17.94
N VAL A 317 -15.27 20.07 16.82
CA VAL A 317 -14.86 21.48 16.81
C VAL A 317 -15.66 22.21 15.74
N THR A 318 -16.40 23.23 16.18
CA THR A 318 -17.10 24.21 15.36
C THR A 318 -16.08 25.10 14.66
N CYS A 319 -15.94 24.95 13.34
CA CYS A 319 -15.35 25.96 12.49
C CYS A 319 -16.50 26.79 11.89
N PHE A 320 -16.47 28.10 12.07
CA PHE A 320 -17.42 28.98 11.38
C PHE A 320 -16.91 29.25 9.97
N ASN A 321 -17.82 29.13 9.00
CA ASN A 321 -17.63 29.64 7.64
C ASN A 321 -17.74 31.17 7.68
N GLU A 322 -16.90 31.88 6.93
CA GLU A 322 -17.31 33.15 6.35
C GLU A 322 -18.18 32.90 5.11
#